data_AF-A0A1V5TJ18-F1
#
_entry.id   AF-A0A1V5TJ18-F1
#
_cell.length_a   1.000
_cell.length_b   1.000
_cell.length_c   1.000
_cell.angle_alpha   90.00
_cell.angle_beta   90.00
_cell.angle_gamma   90.00
#
_symmetry.space_group_name_H-M   'P 1'
#
loop_
_entity.id
_entity.type
_entity.pdbx_description
1 polymer ?
#
loop_
_entity_poly.entity_id
_entity_poly.type
_entity_poly.pdbx_seq_one_letter_code
_entity_poly.pdbx_strand_id
1 'polypeptide(L)'
;MRASVMLHLPALTRCGQISRLAGAVSKLGLIIRGAHGEGSSPKGDLYQLSNQITLGITEKAALDNLQSITLQLVNQERDARKALLENPAESDKVWRALGILQTARLLSGDEFMELVSLVRLGCAAGMLDTPLEKVNELMISMQPATITAAQGRNLTSQQRDAVRAEQVRSALAAG
;
A
#
# COMPACT_ATOMS: atom_id res chain seq x y z
N MET A 1 13.60 21.94 -5.59
CA MET A 1 13.47 20.48 -5.89
C MET A 1 12.37 19.84 -5.04
N ARG A 2 11.62 18.86 -5.57
CA ARG A 2 10.70 18.00 -4.81
C ARG A 2 11.14 16.53 -4.95
N ALA A 3 11.44 15.89 -3.82
CA ALA A 3 11.79 14.49 -3.70
C ALA A 3 10.75 13.77 -2.85
N SER A 4 10.45 12.52 -3.17
CA SER A 4 9.49 11.72 -2.41
C SER A 4 9.79 10.24 -2.48
N VAL A 5 9.39 9.52 -1.43
CA VAL A 5 9.40 8.06 -1.36
C VAL A 5 7.97 7.57 -1.13
N MET A 6 7.58 6.51 -1.82
CA MET A 6 6.34 5.80 -1.56
C MET A 6 6.62 4.64 -0.59
N LEU A 7 5.79 4.54 0.45
CA LEU A 7 5.92 3.57 1.53
C LEU A 7 4.61 2.80 1.69
N HIS A 8 4.71 1.50 1.89
CA HIS A 8 3.60 0.65 2.31
C HIS A 8 3.72 0.48 3.83
N LEU A 9 2.81 1.08 4.61
CA LEU A 9 2.87 1.16 6.07
C LEU A 9 1.67 0.49 6.78
N PRO A 10 1.30 -0.75 6.41
CA PRO A 10 0.09 -1.39 6.90
C PRO A 10 0.12 -1.57 8.42
N ALA A 11 1.24 -1.97 9.01
CA ALA A 11 1.25 -2.22 10.46
C ALA A 11 1.08 -0.91 11.24
N LEU A 12 1.76 0.17 10.82
CA LEU A 12 1.59 1.48 11.44
C LEU A 12 0.17 2.05 11.25
N THR A 13 -0.48 1.83 10.11
CA THR A 13 -1.90 2.19 9.92
C THR A 13 -2.78 1.44 10.90
N ARG A 14 -2.60 0.11 10.95
CA ARG A 14 -3.44 -0.79 11.75
C ARG A 14 -3.28 -0.59 13.25
N CYS A 15 -2.10 -0.14 13.70
CA CYS A 15 -1.86 0.27 15.07
C CYS A 15 -2.28 1.73 15.38
N GLY A 16 -2.87 2.46 14.41
CA GLY A 16 -3.32 3.84 14.59
C GLY A 16 -2.19 4.87 14.76
N GLN A 17 -0.97 4.55 14.32
CA GLN A 17 0.22 5.37 14.59
C GLN A 17 0.47 6.46 13.54
N ILE A 18 -0.16 6.38 12.36
CA ILE A 18 0.08 7.26 11.23
C ILE A 18 -0.15 8.74 11.57
N SER A 19 -1.24 9.09 12.26
CA SER A 19 -1.52 10.50 12.61
C SER A 19 -0.45 11.10 13.52
N ARG A 20 0.04 10.31 14.49
CA ARG A 20 1.15 10.72 15.37
C ARG A 20 2.44 10.89 14.58
N LEU A 21 2.74 9.96 13.66
CA LEU A 21 3.92 10.03 12.80
C LEU A 21 3.86 11.24 11.86
N ALA A 22 2.70 11.55 11.30
CA ALA A 22 2.49 12.72 10.46
C ALA A 22 2.85 14.02 11.20
N GLY A 23 2.43 14.14 12.46
CA GLY A 23 2.81 15.28 13.31
C GLY A 23 4.31 15.34 13.61
N ALA A 24 4.97 14.19 13.80
CA ALA A 24 6.40 14.13 14.04
C ALA A 24 7.23 14.53 12.81
N VAL A 25 6.92 13.98 11.63
CA VAL A 25 7.67 14.27 10.40
C VAL A 25 7.44 15.70 9.89
N SER A 26 6.27 16.27 10.14
CA SER A 26 5.95 17.68 9.84
C SER A 26 6.91 18.65 10.54
N LYS A 27 7.21 18.40 11.82
CA LYS A 27 8.20 19.18 12.59
C LYS A 27 9.62 19.07 12.03
N LEU A 28 9.90 18.05 11.23
CA LEU A 28 11.19 17.78 10.60
C LEU A 28 11.24 18.27 9.13
N GLY A 29 10.25 19.05 8.70
CA GLY A 29 10.20 19.63 7.36
C GLY A 29 9.79 18.66 6.24
N LEU A 30 9.17 17.53 6.61
CA LEU A 30 8.65 16.53 5.68
C LEU A 30 7.12 16.43 5.81
N ILE A 31 6.48 15.91 4.77
CA ILE A 31 5.04 15.66 4.79
C ILE A 31 4.75 14.23 4.35
N ILE A 32 3.87 13.56 5.10
CA ILE A 32 3.32 12.25 4.76
C ILE A 32 1.85 12.40 4.37
N ARG A 33 1.46 11.81 3.25
CA ARG A 33 0.08 11.81 2.75
C ARG A 33 -0.28 10.44 2.20
N GLY A 34 -1.56 10.11 2.16
CA GLY A 34 -2.03 8.94 1.44
C GLY A 34 -1.72 9.05 -0.05
N ALA A 35 -1.22 7.97 -0.66
CA ALA A 35 -0.95 7.94 -2.09
C ALA A 35 -2.23 7.82 -2.92
N HIS A 36 -3.28 7.22 -2.34
CA HIS A 36 -4.57 6.96 -2.99
C HIS A 36 -5.72 7.42 -2.08
N GLY A 37 -6.64 8.20 -2.63
CA GLY A 37 -7.80 8.76 -1.92
C GLY A 37 -7.64 10.26 -1.65
N GLU A 38 -8.58 11.07 -2.15
CA GLU A 38 -8.69 12.47 -1.77
C GLU A 38 -9.45 12.57 -0.45
N GLY A 39 -8.79 13.05 0.62
CA GLY A 39 -9.45 13.43 1.86
C GLY A 39 -9.89 12.31 2.84
N SER A 40 -9.71 11.03 2.51
CA SER A 40 -10.02 9.88 3.39
C SER A 40 -8.81 8.96 3.62
N SER A 41 -8.96 7.95 4.49
CA SER A 41 -7.89 6.99 4.83
C SER A 41 -7.25 6.43 3.55
N PRO A 42 -5.91 6.42 3.44
CA PRO A 42 -5.24 5.96 2.24
C PRO A 42 -5.63 4.55 1.86
N LYS A 43 -6.01 4.35 0.60
CA LYS A 43 -6.33 3.03 0.07
C LYS A 43 -5.06 2.18 -0.02
N GLY A 44 -5.12 0.97 0.52
CA GLY A 44 -4.05 -0.03 0.48
C GLY A 44 -2.79 0.35 1.25
N ASP A 45 -2.92 1.16 2.32
CA ASP A 45 -1.81 1.51 3.23
C ASP A 45 -0.58 2.11 2.54
N LEU A 46 -0.79 2.75 1.38
CA LEU A 46 0.25 3.44 0.63
C LEU A 46 0.32 4.91 1.01
N TYR A 47 1.53 5.34 1.36
CA TYR A 47 1.84 6.70 1.79
C TYR A 47 2.97 7.28 0.96
N GLN A 48 2.92 8.58 0.72
CA GLN A 48 4.02 9.34 0.12
C GLN A 48 4.64 10.24 1.19
N LEU A 49 5.93 10.03 1.47
CA LEU A 49 6.75 10.93 2.27
C LEU A 49 7.51 11.85 1.31
N SER A 50 7.46 13.17 1.51
CA SER A 50 8.15 14.12 0.64
C SER A 50 8.72 15.30 1.41
N ASN A 51 9.75 15.97 0.87
CA ASN A 51 10.25 17.20 1.45
C ASN A 51 9.22 18.33 1.27
N GLN A 52 8.96 19.05 2.36
CA GLN A 52 8.11 20.24 2.35
C GLN A 52 8.93 21.52 2.19
N ILE A 53 10.12 21.55 2.81
CA ILE A 53 11.05 22.69 2.73
C ILE A 53 11.79 22.64 1.38
N THR A 54 11.83 23.79 0.70
CA THR A 54 12.43 23.92 -0.64
C THR A 54 13.35 25.12 -0.81
N LEU A 55 13.26 26.14 0.05
CA LEU A 55 14.10 27.33 0.05
C LEU A 55 15.02 27.33 1.27
N GLY A 56 16.25 27.82 1.10
CA GLY A 56 17.23 27.95 2.18
C GLY A 56 17.97 26.66 2.54
N ILE A 57 17.80 25.58 1.77
CA ILE A 57 18.53 24.31 1.92
C ILE A 57 19.03 23.83 0.56
N THR A 58 20.13 23.08 0.56
CA THR A 58 20.65 22.43 -0.66
C THR A 58 19.83 21.18 -1.00
N GLU A 59 19.84 20.76 -2.27
CA GLU A 59 19.20 19.50 -2.69
C GLU A 59 19.74 18.30 -1.90
N LYS A 60 21.06 18.26 -1.69
CA LYS A 60 21.72 17.20 -0.92
C LYS A 60 21.17 17.12 0.52
N ALA A 61 21.07 18.26 1.22
CA ALA A 61 20.51 18.30 2.56
C ALA A 61 19.04 17.85 2.61
N ALA A 62 18.25 18.20 1.58
CA ALA A 62 16.86 17.74 1.47
C ALA A 62 16.77 16.22 1.27
N LEU A 63 17.64 15.64 0.45
CA LEU A 63 17.70 14.19 0.21
C LEU A 63 18.20 13.43 1.44
N ASP A 64 19.25 13.91 2.10
CA ASP A 64 19.81 13.28 3.30
C ASP A 64 18.76 13.23 4.44
N ASN A 65 18.01 14.32 4.63
CA ASN A 65 16.91 14.36 5.60
C ASN A 65 15.78 13.38 5.22
N LEU A 66 15.34 13.40 3.96
CA LEU A 66 14.28 12.49 3.49
C LEU A 66 14.70 11.02 3.64
N GLN A 67 15.94 10.68 3.30
CA GLN A 67 16.48 9.32 3.43
C GLN A 67 16.53 8.89 4.90
N SER A 68 17.06 9.74 5.79
CA SER A 68 17.15 9.45 7.22
C SER A 68 15.79 9.13 7.84
N ILE A 69 14.78 9.98 7.58
CA ILE A 69 13.43 9.77 8.11
C ILE A 69 12.74 8.57 7.46
N THR A 70 12.94 8.36 6.16
CA THR A 70 12.44 7.17 5.45
C THR A 70 12.93 5.88 6.14
N LEU A 71 14.23 5.78 6.44
CA LEU A 71 14.81 4.59 7.06
C LEU A 71 14.28 4.36 8.49
N GLN A 72 14.05 5.43 9.25
CA GLN A 72 13.43 5.32 10.58
C GLN A 72 11.99 4.78 10.49
N LEU A 73 11.19 5.28 9.55
CA LEU A 73 9.83 4.79 9.32
C LEU A 73 9.82 3.32 8.86
N VAL A 74 10.75 2.93 7.99
CA VAL A 74 10.90 1.53 7.54
C VAL A 74 11.18 0.60 8.71
N ASN A 75 12.06 1.00 9.65
CA ASN A 75 12.34 0.20 10.84
C ASN A 75 11.13 0.12 11.77
N GLN A 76 10.44 1.24 12.02
CA GLN A 76 9.22 1.24 12.85
C GLN A 76 8.11 0.36 12.26
N GLU A 77 7.91 0.39 10.94
CA GLU A 77 6.95 -0.49 10.25
C GLU A 77 7.35 -1.96 10.36
N ARG A 78 8.64 -2.30 10.24
CA ARG A 78 9.13 -3.68 10.40
C ARG A 78 8.92 -4.21 11.81
N ASP A 79 9.16 -3.38 12.83
CA ASP A 79 8.95 -3.76 14.23
C ASP A 79 7.45 -3.88 14.54
N ALA A 80 6.63 -2.94 14.07
CA ALA A 80 5.18 -2.99 14.20
C ALA A 80 4.59 -4.22 13.51
N ARG A 81 5.10 -4.62 12.33
CA ARG A 81 4.67 -5.83 11.62
C ARG A 81 4.88 -7.09 12.45
N LYS A 82 6.07 -7.25 13.05
CA LYS A 82 6.39 -8.42 13.87
C LYS A 82 5.40 -8.53 15.03
N ALA A 83 5.23 -7.45 15.79
CA ALA A 83 4.32 -7.41 16.92
C ALA A 83 2.84 -7.59 16.51
N LEU A 84 2.42 -7.03 15.38
CA LEU A 84 1.04 -7.15 14.89
C LEU A 84 0.70 -8.60 14.53
N LEU A 85 1.60 -9.30 13.84
CA LEU A 85 1.34 -10.64 13.31
C LEU A 85 1.52 -11.76 14.35
N GLU A 86 2.12 -11.47 15.50
CA GLU A 86 2.08 -12.36 16.68
C GLU A 86 0.64 -12.60 17.17
N ASN A 87 -0.29 -11.68 16.89
CA ASN A 87 -1.70 -11.89 17.16
C ASN A 87 -2.32 -12.83 16.09
N PRO A 88 -2.82 -14.03 16.45
CA PRO A 88 -3.42 -14.96 15.50
C PRO A 88 -4.61 -14.36 14.73
N ALA A 89 -5.37 -13.45 15.35
CA ALA A 89 -6.49 -12.80 14.69
C ALA A 89 -6.05 -11.84 13.58
N GLU A 90 -4.86 -11.24 13.68
CA GLU A 90 -4.29 -10.42 12.62
C GLU A 90 -3.71 -11.28 11.50
N SER A 91 -3.06 -12.38 11.86
CA SER A 91 -2.59 -13.37 10.90
C SER A 91 -3.74 -14.02 10.11
N ASP A 92 -4.87 -14.31 10.75
CA ASP A 92 -6.08 -14.84 10.10
C ASP A 92 -6.65 -13.86 9.05
N LYS A 93 -6.61 -12.55 9.30
CA LYS A 93 -7.06 -11.53 8.33
C LYS A 93 -6.24 -11.57 7.04
N VAL A 94 -4.94 -11.82 7.13
CA VAL A 94 -4.06 -11.98 5.94
C VAL A 94 -4.50 -13.17 5.09
N TRP A 95 -4.74 -14.32 5.72
CA TRP A 95 -5.20 -15.54 5.02
C TRP A 95 -6.60 -15.38 4.44
N ARG A 96 -7.52 -14.75 5.18
CA ARG A 96 -8.86 -14.43 4.65
C ARG A 96 -8.78 -13.52 3.44
N ALA A 97 -7.93 -12.50 3.48
CA ALA A 97 -7.74 -11.61 2.34
C ALA A 97 -7.25 -12.38 1.10
N LEU A 98 -6.27 -13.27 1.28
CA LEU A 98 -5.81 -14.14 0.20
C LEU A 98 -6.96 -15.02 -0.35
N GLY A 99 -7.72 -15.68 0.52
CA GLY A 99 -8.82 -16.55 0.12
C GLY A 99 -9.92 -15.80 -0.65
N ILE A 100 -10.26 -14.57 -0.23
CA ILE A 100 -11.21 -13.73 -0.96
C ILE A 100 -10.63 -13.37 -2.33
N LEU A 101 -9.39 -12.88 -2.41
CA LEU A 101 -8.76 -12.51 -3.69
C LEU A 101 -8.62 -13.71 -4.65
N GLN A 102 -8.49 -14.93 -4.14
CA GLN A 102 -8.41 -16.16 -4.93
C GLN A 102 -9.79 -16.69 -5.38
N THR A 103 -10.90 -16.21 -4.82
CA THR A 103 -12.24 -16.78 -5.08
C THR A 103 -13.31 -15.79 -5.54
N ALA A 104 -13.15 -14.50 -5.24
CA ALA A 104 -14.11 -13.44 -5.54
C ALA A 104 -14.50 -13.42 -7.03
N ARG A 105 -15.78 -13.18 -7.36
CA ARG A 105 -16.29 -13.06 -8.74
C ARG A 105 -16.57 -11.63 -9.18
N LEU A 106 -16.76 -10.75 -8.21
CA LEU A 106 -16.82 -9.30 -8.37
C LEU A 106 -15.91 -8.74 -7.28
N LEU A 107 -15.08 -7.77 -7.63
CA LEU A 107 -14.14 -7.18 -6.70
C LEU A 107 -14.01 -5.69 -6.98
N SER A 108 -14.52 -4.85 -6.07
CA SER A 108 -14.41 -3.40 -6.23
C SER A 108 -12.97 -2.92 -6.13
N GLY A 109 -12.67 -1.73 -6.64
CA GLY A 109 -11.33 -1.16 -6.54
C GLY A 109 -10.89 -0.93 -5.09
N ASP A 110 -11.83 -0.55 -4.22
CA ASP A 110 -11.54 -0.19 -2.83
C ASP A 110 -11.30 -1.45 -1.99
N GLU A 111 -12.17 -2.44 -2.13
CA GLU A 111 -12.02 -3.75 -1.51
C GLU A 111 -10.74 -4.44 -1.97
N PHE A 112 -10.44 -4.40 -3.29
CA PHE A 112 -9.18 -4.92 -3.80
C PHE A 112 -7.96 -4.28 -3.10
N MET A 113 -7.92 -2.95 -3.01
CA MET A 113 -6.79 -2.24 -2.41
C MET A 113 -6.62 -2.57 -0.92
N GLU A 114 -7.72 -2.76 -0.18
CA GLU A 114 -7.68 -3.19 1.21
C GLU A 114 -7.14 -4.62 1.36
N LEU A 115 -7.69 -5.57 0.61
CA LEU A 115 -7.30 -6.97 0.70
C LEU A 115 -5.88 -7.22 0.18
N VAL A 116 -5.49 -6.57 -0.92
CA VAL A 116 -4.15 -6.74 -1.51
C VAL A 116 -3.07 -6.15 -0.59
N SER A 117 -3.37 -5.10 0.18
CA SER A 117 -2.48 -4.58 1.23
C SER A 117 -2.18 -5.64 2.29
N LEU A 118 -3.21 -6.33 2.78
CA LEU A 118 -3.06 -7.44 3.73
C LEU A 118 -2.25 -8.59 3.16
N VAL A 119 -2.51 -8.99 1.91
CA VAL A 119 -1.70 -10.01 1.22
C VAL A 119 -0.25 -9.57 1.10
N ARG A 120 0.00 -8.31 0.72
CA ARG A 120 1.35 -7.75 0.62
C ARG A 120 2.07 -7.73 1.97
N LEU A 121 1.35 -7.43 3.06
CA LEU A 121 1.84 -7.52 4.45
C LEU A 121 2.27 -8.96 4.76
N GLY A 122 1.42 -9.95 4.45
CA GLY A 122 1.71 -11.37 4.62
C GLY A 122 2.94 -11.83 3.84
N CYS A 123 3.06 -11.44 2.57
CA CYS A 123 4.22 -11.75 1.74
C CYS A 123 5.50 -11.14 2.33
N ALA A 124 5.43 -9.87 2.73
CA ALA A 124 6.58 -9.17 3.32
C ALA A 124 6.94 -9.63 4.74
N ALA A 125 6.07 -10.43 5.39
CA ALA A 125 6.32 -11.11 6.65
C ALA A 125 6.83 -12.55 6.47
N GLY A 126 6.87 -13.06 5.24
CA GLY A 126 7.19 -14.47 4.96
C GLY A 126 6.05 -15.44 5.29
N MET A 127 4.82 -14.96 5.49
CA MET A 127 3.65 -15.82 5.74
C MET A 127 3.08 -16.41 4.44
N LEU A 128 3.21 -15.69 3.34
CA LEU A 128 2.68 -16.04 2.02
C LEU A 128 3.84 -16.11 1.02
N ASP A 129 3.82 -17.11 0.14
CA ASP A 129 4.89 -17.36 -0.85
C ASP A 129 4.70 -16.61 -2.18
N THR A 130 3.82 -15.59 -2.20
CA THR A 130 3.61 -14.77 -3.40
C THR A 130 4.72 -13.71 -3.50
N PRO A 131 5.42 -13.60 -4.63
CA PRO A 131 6.44 -12.56 -4.83
C PRO A 131 5.85 -11.15 -4.66
N LEU A 132 6.58 -10.27 -3.97
CA LEU A 132 6.12 -8.90 -3.72
C LEU A 132 5.96 -8.11 -5.02
N GLU A 133 6.78 -8.39 -6.03
CA GLU A 133 6.73 -7.78 -7.36
C GLU A 133 5.37 -8.03 -8.02
N LYS A 134 4.87 -9.27 -7.92
CA LYS A 134 3.57 -9.67 -8.46
C LYS A 134 2.41 -8.97 -7.76
N VAL A 135 2.50 -8.82 -6.43
CA VAL A 135 1.51 -8.06 -5.65
C VAL A 135 1.53 -6.59 -6.04
N ASN A 136 2.72 -5.98 -6.18
CA ASN A 136 2.87 -4.59 -6.59
C ASN A 136 2.33 -4.35 -8.02
N GLU A 137 2.56 -5.30 -8.94
CA GLU A 137 2.01 -5.23 -10.30
C GLU A 137 0.49 -5.22 -10.28
N LEU A 138 -0.15 -6.09 -9.49
CA LEU A 138 -1.60 -6.12 -9.32
C LEU A 138 -2.14 -4.80 -8.78
N MET A 139 -1.47 -4.19 -7.80
CA MET A 139 -1.88 -2.88 -7.24
C MET A 139 -1.97 -1.78 -8.31
N ILE A 140 -1.17 -1.88 -9.39
CA ILE A 140 -1.15 -0.91 -10.50
C ILE A 140 -2.10 -1.33 -11.63
N SER A 141 -2.02 -2.60 -12.06
CA SER A 141 -2.77 -3.11 -13.22
C SER A 141 -4.28 -3.16 -12.96
N MET A 142 -4.69 -3.32 -11.71
CA MET A 142 -6.09 -3.43 -11.32
C MET A 142 -6.76 -2.08 -11.01
N GLN A 143 -6.05 -0.97 -11.24
CA GLN A 143 -6.64 0.36 -11.15
C GLN A 143 -7.68 0.57 -12.27
N PRO A 144 -8.75 1.36 -12.03
CA PRO A 144 -9.86 1.51 -12.98
C PRO A 144 -9.42 1.95 -14.38
N ALA A 145 -8.51 2.93 -14.45
CA ALA A 145 -8.00 3.46 -15.72
C ALA A 145 -7.13 2.41 -16.45
N THR A 146 -6.28 1.69 -15.72
CA THR A 146 -5.42 0.65 -16.28
C THR A 146 -6.23 -0.50 -16.87
N ILE A 147 -7.26 -0.98 -16.15
CA ILE A 147 -8.17 -2.01 -16.66
C ILE A 147 -8.87 -1.53 -17.95
N THR A 148 -9.39 -0.30 -17.95
CA THR A 148 -10.11 0.25 -19.11
C THR A 148 -9.19 0.38 -20.32
N ALA A 149 -7.96 0.88 -20.10
CA ALA A 149 -6.95 0.99 -21.15
C ALA A 149 -6.56 -0.38 -21.73
N ALA A 150 -6.32 -1.37 -20.87
CA ALA A 150 -5.95 -2.72 -21.30
C ALA A 150 -7.05 -3.44 -22.10
N GLN A 151 -8.32 -3.08 -21.86
CA GLN A 151 -9.48 -3.67 -22.54
C GLN A 151 -9.84 -2.96 -23.85
N GLY A 152 -9.22 -1.81 -24.15
CA GLY A 152 -9.42 -1.06 -25.40
C GLY A 152 -10.85 -0.52 -25.59
N ARG A 153 -11.66 -0.49 -24.53
CA ARG A 153 -13.05 -0.03 -24.56
C ARG A 153 -13.47 0.54 -23.22
N ASN A 154 -14.47 1.42 -23.23
CA ASN A 154 -15.09 1.90 -22.00
C ASN A 154 -15.82 0.75 -21.29
N LEU A 155 -15.57 0.61 -20.00
CA LEU A 155 -16.20 -0.38 -19.13
C LEU A 155 -17.00 0.32 -18.05
N THR A 156 -18.17 -0.23 -17.71
CA THR A 156 -18.90 0.17 -16.50
C THR A 156 -18.13 -0.23 -15.24
N SER A 157 -18.47 0.35 -14.08
CA SER A 157 -17.84 -0.03 -12.81
C SER A 157 -17.96 -1.53 -12.53
N GLN A 158 -19.15 -2.10 -12.72
CA GLN A 158 -19.40 -3.53 -12.52
C GLN A 158 -18.59 -4.42 -13.49
N GLN A 159 -18.44 -4.00 -14.75
CA GLN A 159 -17.59 -4.73 -15.70
C GLN A 159 -16.12 -4.69 -15.29
N ARG A 160 -15.62 -3.55 -14.79
CA ARG A 160 -14.25 -3.47 -14.25
C ARG A 160 -14.07 -4.35 -13.02
N ASP A 161 -15.09 -4.44 -12.16
CA ASP A 161 -15.03 -5.26 -10.95
C ASP A 161 -15.00 -6.76 -11.28
N ALA A 162 -15.72 -7.20 -12.32
CA ALA A 162 -15.63 -8.56 -12.84
C ALA A 162 -14.25 -8.86 -13.45
N VAL A 163 -13.72 -7.95 -14.27
CA VAL A 163 -12.38 -8.10 -14.87
C VAL A 163 -11.29 -8.14 -13.79
N ARG A 164 -11.39 -7.26 -12.79
CA ARG A 164 -10.46 -7.23 -11.65
C ARG A 164 -10.46 -8.56 -10.91
N ALA A 165 -11.65 -9.05 -10.55
CA ALA A 165 -11.78 -10.33 -9.88
C ALA A 165 -11.15 -11.47 -10.71
N GLU A 166 -11.40 -11.53 -12.01
CA GLU A 166 -10.82 -12.56 -12.89
C GLU A 166 -9.29 -12.53 -12.91
N GLN A 167 -8.70 -11.35 -13.15
CA GLN A 167 -7.26 -11.22 -13.29
C GLN A 167 -6.53 -11.43 -11.97
N VAL A 168 -7.09 -10.95 -10.86
CA VAL A 168 -6.50 -11.17 -9.53
C VAL A 168 -6.54 -12.66 -9.16
N ARG A 169 -7.64 -13.36 -9.41
CA ARG A 169 -7.71 -14.81 -9.18
C ARG A 169 -6.71 -15.58 -10.02
N SER A 170 -6.62 -15.24 -11.31
CA SER A 170 -5.68 -15.88 -12.23
C SER A 170 -4.23 -15.66 -11.79
N ALA A 171 -3.92 -14.44 -11.32
CA ALA A 171 -2.61 -14.12 -10.81
C ALA A 171 -2.32 -14.83 -9.48
N LEU A 172 -3.26 -14.88 -8.55
CA LEU A 172 -3.03 -15.42 -7.19
C LEU A 172 -3.42 -16.88 -7.03
N ALA A 173 -3.81 -17.59 -8.09
CA ALA A 173 -4.11 -19.01 -8.05
C ALA A 173 -2.96 -19.78 -7.40
N ALA A 174 -3.29 -20.65 -6.44
CA ALA A 174 -2.32 -21.58 -5.88
C ALA A 174 -1.81 -22.47 -7.02
N GLY A 175 -0.49 -22.49 -7.21
CA GLY A 175 0.18 -23.48 -8.06
C GLY A 175 0.07 -24.87 -7.45
#